data_AF-Q2KJX0-F1
#
_entry.id   AF-Q2KJX0-F1
#
_cell.length_a   1.000
_cell.length_b   1.000
_cell.length_c   1.000
_cell.angle_alpha   90.00
_cell.angle_beta   90.00
_cell.angle_gamma   90.00
#
_symmetry.space_group_name_H-M   'P 1'
#
loop_
_entity.id
_entity.type
_entity.pdbx_description
1 polymer ?
#
loop_
_entity_poly.entity_id
_entity_poly.type
_entity_poly.pdbx_seq_one_letter_code
_entity_poly.pdbx_strand_id
1 'polypeptide(L)' 'KLVVIAHDVDPIELVVWLPTLCKKMGVPYCIVKG' A
#
# COMPACT_ATOMS: atom_id res chain seq x y z
N LYS A 1 2.90 -12.91 -5.27
CA LYS A 1 2.69 -12.16 -4.01
C LYS A 1 2.26 -10.76 -4.39
N LEU A 2 1.06 -10.34 -4.02
CA LEU A 2 0.45 -9.05 -4.34
C LEU A 2 0.16 -8.34 -3.01
N VAL A 3 0.52 -7.06 -2.89
CA VAL A 3 0.21 -6.24 -1.71
C VAL A 3 -1.03 -5.40 -2.00
N VAL A 4 -2.05 -5.54 -1.17
CA VAL A 4 -3.29 -4.75 -1.29
C VAL A 4 -3.30 -3.70 -0.18
N ILE A 5 -3.41 -2.44 -0.56
CA ILE A 5 -3.44 -1.29 0.36
C ILE A 5 -4.87 -0.76 0.38
N ALA A 6 -5.50 -0.76 1.55
CA ALA A 6 -6.80 -0.14 1.76
C ALA A 6 -6.64 1.39 1.74
N HIS A 7 -7.59 2.09 1.11
CA HIS A 7 -7.56 3.56 1.02
C HIS A 7 -8.13 4.27 2.27
N ASP A 8 -8.92 3.55 3.07
CA ASP A 8 -9.76 4.01 4.17
C ASP A 8 -9.15 3.68 5.54
N VAL A 9 -7.82 3.58 5.60
CA VAL A 9 -7.11 3.29 6.84
C VAL A 9 -6.96 4.58 7.64
N ASP A 10 -7.54 4.58 8.84
CA ASP A 10 -7.36 5.64 9.84
C ASP A 10 -6.56 5.06 11.01
N PRO A 11 -5.32 5.51 11.28
CA PRO A 11 -4.69 6.70 10.72
C PRO A 11 -3.79 6.41 9.50
N ILE A 12 -3.67 7.39 8.59
CA ILE A 12 -3.05 7.26 7.25
C ILE A 12 -1.54 6.96 7.27
N GLU A 13 -0.83 7.28 8.36
CA GLU A 13 0.61 7.09 8.50
C GLU A 13 1.02 5.61 8.43
N LEU A 14 0.08 4.70 8.70
CA LEU A 14 0.32 3.26 8.62
C LEU A 14 0.57 2.78 7.19
N VAL A 15 -0.06 3.41 6.19
CA VAL A 15 0.00 2.97 4.80
C VAL A 15 0.83 3.87 3.89
N VAL A 16 1.18 5.09 4.33
CA VAL A 16 1.88 6.08 3.51
C VAL A 16 3.24 5.61 2.98
N TRP A 17 3.94 4.74 3.70
CA TRP A 17 5.26 4.22 3.31
C TRP A 17 5.20 2.94 2.47
N LEU A 18 4.05 2.26 2.42
CA LEU A 18 3.89 0.97 1.73
C LEU A 18 4.13 1.05 0.21
N PRO A 19 3.65 2.08 -0.54
CA PRO A 19 3.90 2.17 -1.98
C PRO A 19 5.40 2.29 -2.30
N THR A 20 6.13 3.08 -1.50
CA THR A 20 7.58 3.27 -1.65
C THR A 20 8.34 1.99 -1.35
N LEU A 21 7.95 1.25 -0.30
CA LEU A 21 8.55 -0.05 0.00
C LEU A 21 8.30 -1.06 -1.13
N CYS A 22 7.05 -1.17 -1.60
CA CYS A 22 6.69 -2.11 -2.67
C CYS A 22 7.46 -1.82 -3.96
N LYS A 23 7.66 -0.54 -4.30
CA LYS A 23 8.49 -0.12 -5.44
C LYS A 23 9.96 -0.52 -5.27
N LYS A 24 10.54 -0.33 -4.07
CA LYS A 24 11.93 -0.71 -3.78
C LYS A 24 12.14 -2.23 -3.84
N MET A 25 11.13 -3.01 -3.46
CA MET A 25 11.19 -4.47 -3.47
C MET A 25 10.74 -5.10 -4.80
N GLY A 26 10.29 -4.31 -5.78
CA GLY A 26 9.77 -4.82 -7.05
C GLY A 26 8.51 -5.66 -6.89
N VAL A 27 7.74 -5.45 -5.82
CA VAL A 27 6.53 -6.21 -5.51
C VAL A 27 5.32 -5.48 -6.11
N PRO A 28 4.46 -6.17 -6.87
CA PRO A 28 3.23 -5.57 -7.37
C PRO A 28 2.31 -5.21 -6.19
N TYR A 29 1.74 -4.01 -6.24
CA TYR A 29 0.79 -3.52 -5.26
C TYR A 29 -0.41 -2.85 -5.94
N CYS A 30 -1.54 -2.84 -5.25
CA CYS A 30 -2.75 -2.15 -5.67
C CYS A 30 -3.37 -1.42 -4.47
N ILE A 31 -3.88 -0.21 -4.73
CA ILE A 31 -4.63 0.56 -3.73
C ILE A 31 -6.10 0.40 -4.08
N VAL A 32 -6.86 -0.19 -3.17
CA VAL A 32 -8.29 -0.48 -3.38
C VAL A 32 -9.10 0.59 -2.67
N LYS A 33 -9.96 1.25 -3.45
CA LYS A 33 -11.04 2.07 -2.90
C LYS A 33 -12.26 1.17 -2.70
N GLY A 34 -12.87 1.28 -1.53
CA GLY A 34 -14.18 0.70 -1.23
C GLY A 34 -15.28 1.36 -2.04
#